data_AF-A0A6G0AGQ0-F1
#
_entry.id   AF-A0A6G0AGQ0-F1
#
_cell.length_a   1.000
_cell.length_b   1.000
_cell.length_c   1.000
_cell.angle_alpha   90.00
_cell.angle_beta   90.00
_cell.angle_gamma   90.00
#
_symmetry.space_group_name_H-M   'P 1'
#
loop_
_entity.id
_entity.type
_entity.pdbx_description
1 polymer ?
#
loop_
_entity_poly.entity_id
_entity_poly.type
_entity_poly.pdbx_seq_one_letter_code
_entity_poly.pdbx_strand_id
1 'polypeptide(L)' 'MKQPEVTLELAIEHGLNKGEYERILKILGRTPTFTELGIFSVMWSEHCSYKNSIAQLKTLPRSGGRLLVGAGEENAGLVD' A
#
# COMPACT_ATOMS: atom_id res chain seq x y z
N MET A 1 -6.95 27.20 -7.70
CA MET A 1 -5.82 26.65 -8.50
C MET A 1 -6.35 25.48 -9.32
N LYS A 2 -5.90 25.32 -10.57
CA LYS A 2 -6.27 24.17 -11.40
C LYS A 2 -5.33 23.01 -11.07
N GLN A 3 -5.87 21.83 -10.79
CA GLN A 3 -5.05 20.64 -10.52
C GLN A 3 -4.37 20.17 -11.82
N PRO A 4 -3.17 19.55 -11.74
CA PRO A 4 -2.55 18.95 -12.90
C PRO A 4 -3.39 17.77 -13.41
N GLU A 5 -3.30 17.51 -14.72
CA GLU A 5 -3.87 16.31 -15.31
C GLU A 5 -3.06 15.09 -14.86
N VAL A 6 -3.75 14.02 -14.45
CA VAL A 6 -3.09 12.81 -13.99
C VAL A 6 -2.78 11.90 -15.16
N THR A 7 -1.52 11.91 -15.59
CA THR A 7 -0.98 11.02 -16.63
C THR A 7 -0.15 9.88 -16.03
N LEU A 8 0.24 8.91 -16.87
CA LEU A 8 1.16 7.85 -16.45
C LEU A 8 2.52 8.41 -16.01
N GLU A 9 3.03 9.42 -16.70
CA GLU A 9 4.29 10.09 -16.39
C GLU A 9 4.23 10.72 -14.99
N LEU A 10 3.14 11.43 -14.68
CA LEU A 10 2.94 12.00 -13.35
C LEU A 10 2.83 10.90 -12.28
N ALA A 11 2.15 9.78 -12.58
CA ALA A 11 2.08 8.65 -11.65
C ALA A 11 3.47 8.06 -11.37
N ILE A 12 4.33 7.98 -12.38
CA ILE A 12 5.73 7.52 -12.24
C ILE A 12 6.56 8.50 -11.41
N GLU A 13 6.41 9.81 -11.63
CA GLU A 13 7.03 10.84 -10.78
C GLU A 13 6.58 10.73 -9.32
N HIS A 14 5.33 10.30 -9.10
CA HIS A 14 4.77 9.99 -7.78
C HIS A 14 5.18 8.62 -7.23
N GLY A 15 6.11 7.90 -7.86
CA GLY A 15 6.64 6.63 -7.36
C GLY A 15 5.74 5.42 -7.57
N LEU A 16 4.69 5.54 -8.39
CA LEU A 16 3.91 4.41 -8.87
C LEU A 16 4.55 3.83 -10.13
N ASN A 17 4.46 2.51 -10.32
CA ASN A 17 4.80 1.92 -11.61
C ASN A 17 3.58 1.89 -12.55
N LYS A 18 3.83 1.58 -13.82
CA LYS A 18 2.78 1.49 -14.85
C LYS A 18 1.65 0.54 -14.46
N GLY A 19 1.97 -0.64 -13.91
CA GLY A 19 0.95 -1.61 -13.50
C GLY A 19 0.12 -1.14 -12.31
N GLU A 20 0.72 -0.42 -11.37
CA GLU A 20 0.00 0.22 -10.26
C GLU A 20 -0.96 1.30 -10.78
N TYR A 21 -0.51 2.14 -11.71
CA TYR A 21 -1.36 3.15 -12.34
C TYR A 21 -2.55 2.53 -13.11
N GLU A 22 -2.30 1.52 -13.94
CA GLU A 22 -3.35 0.78 -14.64
C GLU A 22 -4.35 0.14 -13.67
N ARG A 23 -3.87 -0.35 -12.52
CA ARG A 23 -4.72 -0.92 -11.48
C ARG A 23 -5.59 0.14 -10.83
N ILE A 24 -5.08 1.34 -10.58
CA ILE A 24 -5.85 2.48 -10.05
C ILE A 24 -6.98 2.83 -11.02
N LEU A 25 -6.68 2.95 -12.32
CA LEU A 25 -7.69 3.22 -13.35
C LEU A 25 -8.79 2.14 -13.36
N LYS A 26 -8.40 0.87 -13.24
CA LYS A 26 -9.34 -0.26 -13.17
C LYS A 26 -10.22 -0.23 -11.92
N ILE A 27 -9.64 0.11 -10.76
CA ILE A 27 -10.38 0.19 -9.48
C ILE A 27 -11.41 1.33 -9.51
N LEU A 28 -11.02 2.49 -10.04
CA LEU A 28 -11.87 3.68 -10.03
C LEU A 28 -12.82 3.76 -11.24
N GLY A 29 -12.52 3.07 -12.34
CA GLY A 29 -13.24 3.18 -13.61
C GLY A 29 -13.07 4.54 -14.31
N ARG A 30 -12.15 5.39 -13.85
CA ARG A 30 -11.83 6.72 -14.36
C ARG A 30 -10.41 7.12 -14.01
N THR A 31 -9.92 8.21 -14.59
CA THR A 31 -8.68 8.85 -14.15
C THR A 31 -8.84 9.37 -12.70
N PRO A 32 -7.89 9.09 -11.80
CA PRO A 32 -7.90 9.67 -10.46
C PRO A 32 -7.68 11.19 -10.52
N THR A 33 -8.19 11.92 -9.53
CA THR A 33 -7.77 13.30 -9.27
C THR A 33 -6.33 13.33 -8.76
N PHE A 34 -5.70 14.50 -8.79
CA PHE A 34 -4.32 14.64 -8.28
C PHE A 34 -4.21 14.24 -6.80
N THR A 35 -5.21 14.58 -6.00
CA THR A 35 -5.28 14.19 -4.58
C THR A 35 -5.41 12.68 -4.42
N GLU A 36 -6.27 12.02 -5.20
CA GLU A 36 -6.42 10.55 -5.16
C GLU A 36 -5.11 9.86 -5.59
N LEU A 37 -4.44 10.36 -6.63
CA LEU A 37 -3.13 9.84 -7.06
C LEU A 37 -2.11 9.90 -5.91
N GLY A 38 -2.04 11.03 -5.20
CA GLY A 38 -1.15 11.18 -4.04
C GLY A 38 -1.46 10.18 -2.92
N ILE A 39 -2.75 9.94 -2.65
CA ILE A 39 -3.16 8.94 -1.65
C ILE A 39 -2.71 7.53 -2.07
N PHE A 40 -2.96 7.14 -3.34
CA PHE A 40 -2.50 5.84 -3.83
C PHE A 40 -0.98 5.69 -3.77
N SER A 41 -0.24 6.72 -4.19
CA SER A 41 1.22 6.77 -4.15
C SER A 41 1.78 6.44 -2.76
N VAL A 42 1.28 7.12 -1.72
CA VAL A 42 1.75 6.89 -0.34
C VAL A 42 1.31 5.52 0.18
N MET A 43 0.02 5.19 0.04
CA MET A 43 -0.54 3.96 0.61
C MET A 43 0.04 2.69 -0.04
N TRP A 44 0.45 2.76 -1.30
CA TRP A 44 1.06 1.63 -2.03
C TRP A 44 2.59 1.70 -2.07
N SER A 45 3.22 2.65 -1.39
CA SER A 45 4.66 2.66 -1.16
C SER A 45 5.10 1.42 -0.37
N GLU A 46 6.37 1.01 -0.47
CA GLU A 46 6.89 -0.11 0.35
C GLU A 46 6.73 0.17 1.85
N HIS A 47 6.91 1.42 2.27
CA HIS A 47 6.83 1.83 3.68
C HIS A 47 5.46 1.52 4.29
N CYS A 48 4.37 1.78 3.56
CA CYS A 48 3.01 1.54 4.06
C CYS A 48 2.50 0.12 3.75
N SER A 49 2.85 -0.43 2.58
CA SER A 49 2.24 -1.66 2.08
C SER A 49 3.02 -2.93 2.38
N TYR A 50 4.31 -2.83 2.72
CA TYR A 50 5.22 -3.97 2.87
C TYR A 50 5.25 -4.87 1.62
N LYS A 51 4.98 -4.32 0.42
CA LYS A 51 4.68 -5.11 -0.79
C LYS A 51 5.79 -6.09 -1.18
N ASN A 52 7.04 -5.80 -0.87
CA ASN A 52 8.17 -6.72 -1.09
C ASN A 52 8.41 -7.64 0.12
N SER A 53 8.31 -7.10 1.33
CA SER A 53 8.67 -7.80 2.56
C SER A 53 7.59 -8.76 3.10
N ILE A 54 6.31 -8.53 2.79
CA ILE A 54 5.18 -9.27 3.36
C ILE A 54 5.22 -10.77 3.03
N ALA A 55 5.74 -11.16 1.87
CA ALA A 55 5.85 -12.56 1.48
C ALA A 55 6.86 -13.32 2.38
N GLN A 56 7.95 -12.67 2.75
CA GLN A 56 8.96 -13.24 3.65
C GLN A 56 8.48 -13.21 5.10
N LEU A 57 7.88 -12.10 5.54
CA LEU A 57 7.26 -12.04 6.87
C LEU A 57 6.22 -13.15 7.03
N LYS A 58 5.56 -13.57 5.95
CA LYS A 58 4.59 -14.68 5.94
C LYS A 58 5.16 -16.05 6.31
N THR A 59 6.47 -16.28 6.24
CA THR A 59 7.08 -17.57 6.59
C THR A 59 7.43 -17.69 8.08
N LEU A 60 7.38 -16.60 8.84
CA LEU A 60 7.73 -16.60 10.26
C LEU A 60 6.61 -17.22 11.12
N PRO A 61 6.95 -17.88 12.25
CA PRO A 61 5.95 -18.35 13.22
C PRO A 61 5.09 -17.20 13.75
N ARG A 62 3.76 -17.39 13.78
CA ARG A 62 2.78 -16.37 14.18
C ARG A 62 1.91 -16.74 15.38
N SER A 63 2.10 -17.94 15.92
CA SER A 63 1.28 -18.51 16.98
C SER A 63 2.17 -19.17 18.02
N GLY A 64 1.74 -19.15 19.27
CA GLY A 64 2.48 -19.71 20.40
C GLY A 64 1.66 -19.57 21.68
N GLY A 65 1.84 -20.48 22.63
CA GLY A 65 0.97 -20.58 23.82
C GLY A 65 1.03 -19.39 24.79
N ARG A 66 1.95 -18.44 24.58
CA ARG A 66 2.07 -17.20 25.38
C ARG A 66 1.69 -15.94 24.61
N LEU A 67 1.29 -16.06 23.35
CA LEU A 67 0.80 -14.91 22.59
C LEU A 67 -0.63 -14.62 23.02
N LEU A 68 -0.88 -13.41 23.49
CA LEU A 68 -2.20 -12.94 23.89
C LEU A 68 -3.00 -12.36 22.71
N VAL A 69 -2.31 -12.00 21.62
CA VAL A 69 -2.90 -11.49 20.37
C VAL A 69 -2.20 -12.10 19.16
N GLY A 70 -2.94 -12.30 18.06
CA GLY A 70 -2.37 -12.78 16.80
C GLY A 70 -1.46 -11.73 16.15
N ALA A 71 -0.46 -12.19 15.40
CA ALA A 71 0.45 -11.30 14.68
C ALA A 71 -0.31 -10.46 13.63
N GLY A 72 -0.38 -9.14 13.87
CA GLY A 72 -1.07 -8.19 13.01
C GLY A 72 -2.56 -7.99 13.34
N GLU A 73 -3.09 -8.61 14.40
CA GLU A 73 -4.43 -8.29 14.90
C GLU A 73 -4.46 -6.95 15.62
N GLU A 74 -3.39 -6.65 16.34
CA GLU A 74 -3.19 -5.38 17.05
C GLU A 74 -2.02 -4.58 16.47
N ASN A 75 -1.98 -3.29 16.80
CA ASN A 75 -0.89 -2.40 16.38
C ASN A 75 0.46 -2.72 17.04
N ALA A 76 0.46 -3.56 18.07
CA ALA A 76 1.63 -4.03 18.81
C ALA A 76 1.46 -5.50 19.23
N GLY A 77 2.58 -6.19 19.46
CA GLY A 77 2.57 -7.55 20.00
C GLY A 77 2.33 -7.57 21.51
N LEU A 78 1.64 -8.61 21.99
CA LEU A 78 1.33 -8.82 23.41
C LEU A 78 1.63 -10.27 23.84
N VAL A 79 2.30 -10.43 24.98
CA VAL A 79 2.68 -11.72 25.57
C VAL A 79 2.41 -11.71 27.08
N ASP A 80 2.14 -12.89 27.64
CA ASP A 80 2.04 -13.15 29.09
C ASP A 80 3.42 -13.47 29.72
#